data_AF-A0A0K1Q5C0-F1
#
_entry.id   AF-A0A0K1Q5C0-F1
#
_cell.length_a   1.000
_cell.length_b   1.000
_cell.length_c   1.000
_cell.angle_alpha   90.00
_cell.angle_beta   90.00
_cell.angle_gamma   90.00
#
_symmetry.space_group_name_H-M   'P 1'
#
loop_
_entity.id
_entity.type
_entity.pdbx_description
1 polymer ?
#
loop_
_entity_poly.entity_id
_entity_poly.type
_entity_poly.pdbx_seq_one_letter_code
_entity_poly.pdbx_strand_id
1 'polypeptide(L)'
;MSTREAWSSTPLPAVIVPDVIGASLAASVRRSLEELGYERYALVDRGSYDHVSSPPLAELLEALRGVASEITGRSLAVSEARALRLLPGDYVLVRHDRVYDDRPVELVLDLSAEVVPRAEVHYRHRGQVFFTAPSSPGSMSLVERGPTVMSNHTYVSKRFASASVVRLMALLRGA
;
A
#
# COMPACT_ATOMS: atom_id res chain seq x y z
N MET A 1 -17.74 -5.61 -15.04
CA MET A 1 -17.76 -5.78 -13.58
C MET A 1 -17.14 -4.55 -12.97
N SER A 2 -17.89 -3.81 -12.15
CA SER A 2 -17.36 -2.62 -11.47
C SER A 2 -16.41 -3.02 -10.33
N THR A 3 -15.57 -2.09 -9.87
CA THR A 3 -14.68 -2.34 -8.72
C THR A 3 -15.46 -2.72 -7.45
N ARG A 4 -16.65 -2.13 -7.28
CA ARG A 4 -17.55 -2.45 -6.17
C ARG A 4 -18.11 -3.87 -6.25
N GLU A 5 -18.49 -4.33 -7.44
CA GLU A 5 -18.90 -5.73 -7.67
C GLU A 5 -17.74 -6.70 -7.43
N ALA A 6 -16.53 -6.36 -7.87
CA ALA A 6 -15.34 -7.17 -7.60
C ALA A 6 -15.04 -7.27 -6.09
N TRP A 7 -15.20 -6.17 -5.36
CA TRP A 7 -15.07 -6.13 -3.90
C TRP A 7 -16.10 -7.04 -3.21
N SER A 8 -17.38 -6.91 -3.54
CA SER A 8 -18.47 -7.61 -2.83
C SER A 8 -18.64 -9.07 -3.21
N SER A 9 -18.12 -9.50 -4.37
CA SER A 9 -18.28 -10.87 -4.87
C SER A 9 -17.23 -11.86 -4.34
N THR A 10 -16.23 -11.40 -3.58
CA THR A 10 -15.13 -12.25 -3.10
C THR A 10 -15.17 -12.45 -1.59
N PRO A 11 -14.85 -13.66 -1.10
CA PRO A 11 -14.81 -13.93 0.34
C PRO A 11 -13.62 -13.26 1.04
N LEU A 12 -12.60 -12.85 0.27
CA LEU A 12 -11.45 -12.07 0.72
C LEU A 12 -11.37 -10.80 -0.16
N PRO A 13 -12.09 -9.73 0.22
CA PRO A 13 -12.19 -8.53 -0.61
C PRO A 13 -10.84 -7.87 -0.87
N ALA A 14 -10.46 -7.80 -2.14
CA ALA A 14 -9.23 -7.17 -2.60
C ALA A 14 -9.39 -6.66 -4.04
N VAL A 15 -9.02 -5.42 -4.31
CA VAL A 15 -9.15 -4.79 -5.63
C VAL A 15 -8.01 -3.82 -5.91
N ILE A 16 -7.77 -3.55 -7.20
CA ILE A 16 -6.89 -2.49 -7.68
C ILE A 16 -7.75 -1.47 -8.43
N VAL A 17 -7.56 -0.20 -8.10
CA VAL A 17 -8.12 0.95 -8.82
C VAL A 17 -6.96 1.59 -9.59
N PRO A 18 -6.92 1.47 -10.93
CA PRO A 18 -5.88 2.11 -11.72
C PRO A 18 -6.07 3.63 -11.73
N ASP A 19 -4.98 4.35 -11.96
CA ASP A 19 -4.97 5.80 -12.24
C ASP A 19 -5.81 6.66 -11.27
N VAL A 20 -5.79 6.29 -9.97
CA VAL A 20 -6.54 7.02 -8.93
C VAL A 20 -6.01 8.44 -8.75
N ILE A 21 -4.72 8.64 -9.02
CA ILE A 21 -4.11 9.96 -9.13
C ILE A 21 -3.26 10.08 -10.41
N GLY A 22 -3.18 11.30 -10.94
CA GLY A 22 -2.31 11.60 -12.07
C GLY A 22 -0.83 11.73 -11.69
N ALA A 23 0.05 11.58 -12.68
CA ALA A 23 1.50 11.61 -12.51
C ALA A 23 2.04 12.90 -11.86
N SER A 24 1.40 14.05 -12.13
CA SER A 24 1.78 15.34 -11.55
C SER A 24 1.59 15.37 -10.03
N LEU A 25 0.41 14.93 -9.55
CA LEU A 25 0.13 14.85 -8.12
C LEU A 25 1.05 13.82 -7.45
N ALA A 26 1.26 12.65 -8.08
CA ALA A 26 2.18 11.63 -7.57
C ALA A 26 3.60 12.18 -7.40
N ALA A 27 4.10 12.95 -8.39
CA ALA A 27 5.41 13.59 -8.33
C ALA A 27 5.51 14.65 -7.23
N SER A 28 4.46 15.45 -7.05
CA SER A 28 4.39 16.44 -5.96
C SER A 28 4.45 15.76 -4.59
N VAL A 29 3.62 14.73 -4.37
CA VAL A 29 3.59 13.98 -3.10
C VAL A 29 4.93 13.31 -2.83
N ARG A 30 5.54 12.66 -3.84
CA ARG A 30 6.90 12.10 -3.70
C ARG A 30 7.89 13.15 -3.22
N ARG A 31 7.90 14.35 -3.82
CA ARG A 31 8.81 15.43 -3.42
C ARG A 31 8.58 15.86 -1.97
N SER A 32 7.33 16.05 -1.55
CA SER A 32 7.01 16.38 -0.17
C SER A 32 7.51 15.31 0.81
N LEU A 33 7.40 14.02 0.45
CA LEU A 33 7.94 12.94 1.28
C LEU A 33 9.47 12.95 1.36
N GLU A 34 10.17 13.26 0.26
CA GLU A 34 11.63 13.44 0.27
C GLU A 34 12.06 14.62 1.15
N GLU A 35 11.33 15.74 1.12
CA GLU A 35 11.59 16.93 1.94
C GLU A 35 11.37 16.68 3.44
N LEU A 36 10.40 15.84 3.79
CA LEU A 36 10.19 15.41 5.19
C LEU A 36 11.35 14.56 5.72
N GLY A 37 12.07 13.89 4.81
CA GLY A 37 13.13 12.95 5.14
C GLY A 37 12.59 11.59 5.57
N TYR A 38 13.23 10.53 5.09
CA TYR A 38 12.88 9.17 5.47
C TYR A 38 13.75 8.66 6.63
N GLU A 39 13.14 7.91 7.53
CA GLU A 39 13.83 7.12 8.55
C GLU A 39 14.08 5.69 8.06
N ARG A 40 15.27 5.17 8.34
CA ARG A 40 15.62 3.81 7.97
C ARG A 40 15.07 2.79 8.97
N TYR A 41 14.35 1.79 8.45
CA TYR A 41 14.05 0.56 9.18
C TYR A 41 14.92 -0.58 8.62
N ALA A 42 15.69 -1.24 9.49
CA ALA A 42 16.55 -2.36 9.09
C ALA A 42 16.63 -3.42 10.19
N LEU A 43 15.78 -4.45 10.08
CA LEU A 43 15.87 -5.68 10.86
C LEU A 43 15.77 -6.85 9.90
N VAL A 44 16.84 -7.64 9.78
CA VAL A 44 17.02 -8.67 8.74
C VAL A 44 15.88 -9.70 8.71
N ASP A 45 15.30 -10.00 9.87
CA ASP A 45 14.21 -10.96 10.01
C ASP A 45 12.80 -10.35 9.87
N ARG A 46 12.71 -9.05 9.56
CA ARG A 46 11.46 -8.29 9.41
C ARG A 46 11.40 -7.51 8.10
N GLY A 47 12.36 -6.64 7.85
CA GLY A 47 12.33 -5.73 6.71
C GLY A 47 13.54 -4.80 6.65
N SER A 48 13.75 -4.26 5.46
CA SER A 48 14.81 -3.32 5.11
C SER A 48 14.17 -2.31 4.18
N TYR A 49 13.87 -1.11 4.66
CA TYR A 49 13.16 -0.07 3.90
C TYR A 49 13.26 1.30 4.59
N ASP A 50 12.94 2.35 3.85
CA ASP A 50 12.85 3.72 4.32
C ASP A 50 11.39 4.08 4.58
N HIS A 51 11.07 4.88 5.61
CA HIS A 51 9.68 5.26 5.90
C HIS A 51 9.52 6.68 6.45
N VAL A 52 8.32 7.21 6.25
CA VAL A 52 7.80 8.40 6.94
C VAL A 52 6.58 7.97 7.73
N SER A 53 6.64 8.12 9.04
CA SER A 53 5.50 7.87 9.92
C SER A 53 4.58 9.10 9.91
N SER A 54 3.26 8.88 9.80
CA SER A 54 2.25 9.95 9.86
C SER A 54 2.51 11.12 8.90
N PRO A 55 2.64 10.88 7.58
CA PRO A 55 2.88 11.96 6.62
C PRO A 55 1.72 12.98 6.64
N PRO A 56 2.00 14.30 6.59
CA PRO A 56 1.01 15.37 6.68
C PRO A 56 0.24 15.56 5.35
N LEU A 57 -0.37 14.49 4.86
CA LEU A 57 -1.07 14.41 3.58
C LEU A 57 -2.59 14.26 3.78
N ALA A 58 -3.15 15.01 4.74
CA ALA A 58 -4.53 14.83 5.19
C ALA A 58 -5.56 14.94 4.05
N GLU A 59 -5.44 15.94 3.18
CA GLU A 59 -6.36 16.15 2.05
C GLU A 59 -6.35 14.97 1.06
N LEU A 60 -5.15 14.46 0.74
CA LEU A 60 -5.00 13.30 -0.14
C LEU A 60 -5.58 12.04 0.52
N LEU A 61 -5.28 11.82 1.80
CA LEU A 61 -5.78 10.66 2.55
C LEU A 61 -7.31 10.67 2.64
N GLU A 62 -7.93 11.85 2.84
CA GLU A 62 -9.38 11.99 2.85
C GLU A 62 -10.01 11.72 1.47
N ALA A 63 -9.39 12.20 0.39
CA ALA A 63 -9.86 11.89 -0.96
C ALA A 63 -9.81 10.39 -1.26
N LEU A 64 -8.70 9.73 -0.92
CA LEU A 64 -8.50 8.29 -1.10
C LEU A 64 -9.46 7.47 -0.22
N ARG A 65 -9.71 7.92 1.02
CA ARG A 65 -10.72 7.34 1.92
C ARG A 65 -12.12 7.44 1.32
N GLY A 66 -12.45 8.55 0.65
CA GLY A 66 -13.72 8.71 -0.07
C GLY A 66 -13.91 7.63 -1.13
N VAL A 67 -12.90 7.43 -1.99
CA VAL A 67 -12.91 6.35 -3.00
C VAL A 67 -13.06 4.97 -2.36
N ALA A 68 -12.33 4.71 -1.27
CA ALA A 68 -12.45 3.44 -0.55
C ALA A 68 -13.84 3.23 0.05
N SER A 69 -14.46 4.28 0.60
CA SER A 69 -15.81 4.22 1.17
C SER A 69 -16.85 3.88 0.10
N GLU A 70 -16.72 4.46 -1.10
CA GLU A 70 -17.60 4.18 -2.24
C GLU A 70 -17.49 2.72 -2.70
N ILE A 71 -16.26 2.22 -2.87
CA ILE A 71 -15.99 0.85 -3.34
C ILE A 71 -16.45 -0.18 -2.31
N THR A 72 -16.13 0.05 -1.04
CA THR A 72 -16.43 -0.92 0.03
C THR A 72 -17.88 -0.82 0.51
N GLY A 73 -18.55 0.31 0.26
CA GLY A 73 -19.87 0.61 0.84
C GLY A 73 -19.85 0.81 2.37
N ARG A 74 -18.66 0.98 2.97
CA ARG A 74 -18.47 1.16 4.42
C ARG A 74 -18.25 2.63 4.75
N SER A 75 -18.71 3.05 5.93
CA SER A 75 -18.26 4.30 6.55
C SER A 75 -16.86 4.07 7.12
N LEU A 76 -15.86 4.77 6.60
CA LEU A 76 -14.45 4.57 6.95
C LEU A 76 -13.82 5.84 7.52
N ALA A 77 -12.89 5.70 8.45
CA ALA A 77 -11.99 6.73 8.95
C ALA A 77 -10.52 6.29 8.80
N VAL A 78 -9.62 7.24 8.52
CA VAL A 78 -8.17 6.98 8.51
C VAL A 78 -7.69 6.79 9.95
N SER A 79 -7.21 5.60 10.28
CA SER A 79 -6.70 5.28 11.62
C SER A 79 -5.17 5.39 11.72
N GLU A 80 -4.47 4.99 10.67
CA GLU A 80 -3.01 5.03 10.58
C GLU A 80 -2.61 5.37 9.15
N ALA A 81 -1.51 6.10 8.97
CA ALA A 81 -0.93 6.36 7.67
C ALA A 81 0.61 6.39 7.75
N ARG A 82 1.26 5.88 6.72
CA ARG A 82 2.72 5.92 6.56
C ARG A 82 3.10 5.92 5.10
N ALA A 83 4.24 6.52 4.78
CA ALA A 83 4.88 6.32 3.48
C ALA A 83 6.05 5.36 3.62
N LEU A 84 6.30 4.58 2.58
CA LEU A 84 7.37 3.60 2.52
C LEU A 84 8.13 3.78 1.21
N ARG A 85 9.46 3.75 1.26
CA ARG A 85 10.36 3.71 0.10
C ARG A 85 11.22 2.44 0.13
N LEU A 86 11.25 1.72 -0.99
CA LEU A 86 12.11 0.56 -1.20
C LEU A 86 13.11 0.89 -2.30
N LEU A 87 14.39 0.72 -1.99
CA LEU A 87 15.50 0.82 -2.93
C LEU A 87 16.03 -0.58 -3.30
N PRO A 88 16.98 -0.71 -4.24
CA PRO A 88 17.47 -2.02 -4.63
C PRO A 88 18.14 -2.74 -3.45
N GLY A 89 17.64 -3.92 -3.10
CA GLY A 89 18.03 -4.66 -1.91
C GLY A 89 16.98 -4.66 -0.79
N ASP A 90 15.98 -3.78 -0.87
CA ASP A 90 14.95 -3.61 0.15
C ASP A 90 13.78 -4.58 0.02
N TYR A 91 13.10 -4.81 1.15
CA TYR A 91 11.99 -5.75 1.28
C TYR A 91 11.20 -5.50 2.57
N VAL A 92 9.97 -6.03 2.62
CA VAL A 92 9.19 -6.17 3.86
C VAL A 92 8.70 -7.60 3.94
N LEU A 93 9.07 -8.35 4.97
CA LEU A 93 8.67 -9.74 5.14
C LEU A 93 7.30 -9.83 5.83
N VAL A 94 6.59 -10.94 5.61
CA VAL A 94 5.33 -11.28 6.30
C VAL A 94 5.49 -11.16 7.81
N ARG A 95 6.67 -11.50 8.37
CA ARG A 95 6.94 -11.44 9.80
C ARG A 95 6.93 -10.01 10.36
N HIS A 96 7.11 -8.98 9.53
CA HIS A 96 6.98 -7.58 9.97
C HIS A 96 5.53 -7.12 10.13
N ASP A 97 4.60 -7.83 9.49
CA ASP A 97 3.22 -7.41 9.40
C ASP A 97 2.40 -7.69 10.67
N ARG A 98 1.24 -7.04 10.79
CA ARG A 98 0.29 -7.17 11.89
C ARG A 98 -0.98 -7.89 11.43
N VAL A 99 -1.57 -8.66 12.33
CA VAL A 99 -2.91 -9.24 12.16
C VAL A 99 -3.94 -8.32 12.81
N TYR A 100 -5.15 -8.30 12.23
CA TYR A 100 -6.23 -7.44 12.69
C TYR A 100 -7.51 -8.25 12.86
N ASP A 101 -8.12 -8.17 14.05
CA ASP A 101 -9.36 -8.89 14.36
C ASP A 101 -10.61 -8.16 13.84
N ASP A 102 -10.52 -6.84 13.68
CA ASP A 102 -11.64 -5.94 13.36
C ASP A 102 -11.81 -5.66 11.86
N ARG A 103 -11.05 -6.37 11.00
CA ARG A 103 -11.17 -6.30 9.54
C ARG A 103 -11.08 -4.87 8.96
N PRO A 104 -10.01 -4.11 9.24
CA PRO A 104 -9.77 -2.84 8.59
C PRO A 104 -9.56 -3.02 7.08
N VAL A 105 -9.69 -1.92 6.34
CA VAL A 105 -9.33 -1.87 4.92
C VAL A 105 -7.93 -1.26 4.84
N GLU A 106 -6.96 -2.03 4.34
CA GLU A 106 -5.64 -1.50 3.99
C GLU A 106 -5.71 -0.89 2.59
N LEU A 107 -5.22 0.33 2.49
CA LEU A 107 -5.08 1.09 1.26
C LEU A 107 -3.59 1.27 0.97
N VAL A 108 -3.16 0.93 -0.25
CA VAL A 108 -1.80 1.18 -0.72
C VAL A 108 -1.86 1.90 -2.05
N LEU A 109 -1.44 3.16 -2.07
CA LEU A 109 -1.25 3.97 -3.26
C LEU A 109 0.20 3.87 -3.73
N ASP A 110 0.40 3.45 -4.98
CA ASP A 110 1.73 3.42 -5.60
C ASP A 110 2.08 4.81 -6.13
N LEU A 111 3.03 5.45 -5.46
CA LEU A 111 3.59 6.75 -5.80
C LEU A 111 4.87 6.63 -6.62
N SER A 112 5.28 5.46 -7.08
CA SER A 112 6.55 5.29 -7.82
C SER A 112 6.57 6.13 -9.10
N ALA A 113 7.75 6.56 -9.54
CA ALA A 113 7.88 7.37 -10.75
C ALA A 113 7.65 6.55 -12.04
N GLU A 114 7.94 5.27 -11.98
CA GLU A 114 7.83 4.31 -13.07
C GLU A 114 7.46 2.93 -12.51
N VAL A 115 7.04 2.02 -13.40
CA VAL A 115 6.79 0.63 -13.03
C VAL A 115 8.11 -0.05 -12.66
N VAL A 116 8.21 -0.60 -11.46
CA VAL A 116 9.37 -1.39 -11.04
C VAL A 116 9.07 -2.88 -11.17
N PRO A 117 9.77 -3.63 -12.06
CA PRO A 117 9.48 -5.03 -12.29
C PRO A 117 9.59 -5.87 -11.01
N ARG A 118 8.56 -6.69 -10.75
CA ARG A 118 8.46 -7.61 -9.60
C ARG A 118 8.42 -6.94 -8.22
N ALA A 119 8.32 -5.61 -8.15
CA ALA A 119 8.06 -4.91 -6.91
C ALA A 119 6.56 -4.96 -6.60
N GLU A 120 6.14 -5.96 -5.85
CA GLU A 120 4.75 -6.32 -5.61
C GLU A 120 4.43 -6.17 -4.12
N VAL A 121 3.16 -5.98 -3.78
CA VAL A 121 2.63 -6.32 -2.46
C VAL A 121 1.92 -7.64 -2.60
N HIS A 122 2.34 -8.64 -1.83
CA HIS A 122 1.65 -9.91 -1.74
C HIS A 122 0.75 -9.90 -0.53
N TYR A 123 -0.51 -10.28 -0.71
CA TYR A 123 -1.45 -10.53 0.37
C TYR A 123 -1.72 -12.03 0.46
N ARG A 124 -1.61 -12.54 1.67
CA ARG A 124 -1.64 -13.96 1.98
C ARG A 124 -2.78 -14.26 2.94
N HIS A 125 -3.51 -15.32 2.65
CA HIS A 125 -4.48 -15.90 3.55
C HIS A 125 -3.99 -17.29 3.93
N ARG A 126 -3.74 -17.51 5.23
CA ARG A 126 -3.21 -18.80 5.74
C ARG A 126 -1.96 -19.27 4.99
N GLY A 127 -1.04 -18.34 4.73
CA GLY A 127 0.25 -18.58 4.06
C GLY A 127 0.24 -18.57 2.53
N GLN A 128 -0.93 -18.74 1.90
CA GLN A 128 -1.07 -18.76 0.43
C GLN A 128 -1.34 -17.36 -0.10
N VAL A 129 -0.63 -16.94 -1.16
CA VAL A 129 -0.91 -15.67 -1.84
C VAL A 129 -2.27 -15.78 -2.53
N PHE A 130 -3.21 -14.90 -2.17
CA PHE A 130 -4.51 -14.83 -2.83
C PHE A 130 -4.68 -13.55 -3.65
N PHE A 131 -3.89 -12.52 -3.36
CA PHE A 131 -3.93 -11.25 -4.07
C PHE A 131 -2.53 -10.64 -4.18
N THR A 132 -2.23 -10.07 -5.35
CA THR A 132 -0.96 -9.43 -5.66
C THR A 132 -1.22 -8.05 -6.24
N ALA A 133 -0.70 -7.01 -5.60
CA ALA A 133 -0.70 -5.65 -6.15
C ALA A 133 0.67 -5.38 -6.79
N PRO A 134 0.78 -5.35 -8.14
CA PRO A 134 2.02 -5.02 -8.82
C PRO A 134 2.40 -3.55 -8.62
N SER A 135 3.66 -3.22 -8.89
CA SER A 135 4.04 -1.81 -9.05
C SER A 135 3.31 -1.24 -10.26
N SER A 136 2.55 -0.18 -10.04
CA SER A 136 1.69 0.47 -11.02
C SER A 136 1.47 1.92 -10.60
N PRO A 137 2.34 2.86 -11.03
CA PRO A 137 2.26 4.27 -10.64
C PRO A 137 0.85 4.86 -10.73
N GLY A 138 0.45 5.60 -9.69
CA GLY A 138 -0.87 6.23 -9.60
C GLY A 138 -2.02 5.27 -9.24
N SER A 139 -1.78 3.96 -9.22
CA SER A 139 -2.79 2.97 -8.86
C SER A 139 -2.89 2.78 -7.36
N MET A 140 -4.10 2.47 -6.90
CA MET A 140 -4.40 2.20 -5.50
C MET A 140 -4.92 0.77 -5.35
N SER A 141 -4.36 0.01 -4.41
CA SER A 141 -4.96 -1.26 -3.98
C SER A 141 -5.72 -1.08 -2.68
N LEU A 142 -6.86 -1.76 -2.57
CA LEU A 142 -7.66 -1.88 -1.35
C LEU A 142 -7.77 -3.35 -1.00
N VAL A 143 -7.52 -3.71 0.26
CA VAL A 143 -7.64 -5.09 0.75
C VAL A 143 -8.27 -5.09 2.14
N GLU A 144 -9.31 -5.89 2.35
CA GLU A 144 -9.83 -6.14 3.69
C GLU A 144 -8.88 -7.06 4.46
N ARG A 145 -8.44 -6.60 5.62
CA ARG A 145 -7.41 -7.24 6.45
C ARG A 145 -8.04 -8.00 7.60
N GLY A 146 -8.39 -9.26 7.40
CA GLY A 146 -8.84 -10.13 8.49
C GLY A 146 -7.70 -10.72 9.34
N PRO A 147 -8.03 -11.51 10.39
CA PRO A 147 -7.04 -12.05 11.35
C PRO A 147 -6.08 -13.09 10.75
N THR A 148 -6.33 -13.47 9.49
CA THR A 148 -5.55 -14.46 8.74
C THR A 148 -4.91 -13.86 7.49
N VAL A 149 -5.16 -12.57 7.23
CA VAL A 149 -4.65 -11.85 6.08
C VAL A 149 -3.39 -11.11 6.49
N MET A 150 -2.27 -11.46 5.87
CA MET A 150 -0.97 -10.84 6.06
C MET A 150 -0.44 -10.30 4.73
N SER A 151 0.41 -9.27 4.75
CA SER A 151 1.10 -8.74 3.57
C SER A 151 2.61 -8.77 3.70
N ASN A 152 3.27 -8.72 2.55
CA ASN A 152 4.70 -8.49 2.42
C ASN A 152 4.96 -7.67 1.17
N HIS A 153 6.04 -6.87 1.17
CA HIS A 153 6.53 -6.19 -0.03
C HIS A 153 7.72 -7.00 -0.56
N THR A 154 7.66 -7.41 -1.82
CA THR A 154 8.69 -8.27 -2.40
C THR A 154 10.04 -7.56 -2.45
N TYR A 155 11.10 -8.37 -2.49
CA TYR A 155 12.47 -7.91 -2.64
C TYR A 155 12.66 -7.12 -3.93
N VAL A 156 13.13 -5.87 -3.82
CA VAL A 156 13.51 -5.06 -4.98
C VAL A 156 14.88 -5.50 -5.45
N SER A 157 14.94 -6.08 -6.66
CA SER A 157 16.17 -6.65 -7.19
C SER A 157 17.26 -5.61 -7.40
N LYS A 158 18.47 -5.90 -6.89
CA LYS A 158 19.71 -5.14 -7.20
C LYS A 158 20.07 -5.08 -8.68
N ARG A 159 19.43 -5.87 -9.54
CA ARG A 159 19.57 -5.76 -11.00
C ARG A 159 18.98 -4.45 -11.55
N PHE A 160 18.04 -3.84 -10.82
CA PHE A 160 17.43 -2.56 -11.18
C PHE A 160 18.04 -1.46 -10.32
N ALA A 161 19.27 -1.05 -10.62
CA ALA A 161 20.07 -0.16 -9.76
C ALA A 161 19.43 1.22 -9.49
N SER A 162 18.56 1.69 -10.38
CA SER A 162 17.82 2.95 -10.24
C SER A 162 16.40 2.77 -9.67
N ALA A 163 15.99 1.55 -9.35
CA ALA A 163 14.62 1.30 -8.90
C ALA A 163 14.33 2.02 -7.58
N SER A 164 13.22 2.75 -7.56
CA SER A 164 12.69 3.39 -6.35
C SER A 164 11.19 3.18 -6.32
N VAL A 165 10.76 2.36 -5.36
CA VAL A 165 9.34 2.09 -5.13
C VAL A 165 8.88 2.96 -3.98
N VAL A 166 7.90 3.82 -4.21
CA VAL A 166 7.34 4.71 -3.17
C VAL A 166 5.87 4.38 -3.00
N ARG A 167 5.42 4.11 -1.78
CA ARG A 167 4.04 3.74 -1.48
C ARG A 167 3.52 4.53 -0.31
N LEU A 168 2.36 5.16 -0.48
CA LEU A 168 1.57 5.70 0.64
C LEU A 168 0.60 4.62 1.10
N MET A 169 0.64 4.29 2.38
CA MET A 169 -0.19 3.26 2.98
C MET A 169 -1.09 3.88 4.05
N ALA A 170 -2.34 3.47 4.09
CA ALA A 170 -3.27 3.87 5.13
C ALA A 170 -4.10 2.67 5.60
N LEU A 171 -4.42 2.65 6.89
CA LEU A 171 -5.33 1.69 7.48
C LEU A 171 -6.64 2.39 7.80
N LEU A 172 -7.72 1.92 7.17
CA LEU A 172 -9.05 2.49 7.30
C LEU A 172 -9.92 1.60 8.20
N ARG A 173 -10.57 2.18 9.20
CA ARG A 173 -11.45 1.48 10.14
C ARG A 173 -12.87 2.03 10.05
N GLY A 174 -13.84 1.30 10.62
CA GLY A 174 -15.21 1.82 10.74
C GLY A 174 -15.19 3.15 11.49
N ALA A 175 -15.83 4.17 10.91
CA ALA A 175 -16.04 5.47 11.56
C ALA A 175 -17.19 5.41 12.57
#